data_AF-A0A0F9HNN2-F1
#
_entry.id   AF-A0A0F9HNN2-F1
#
_cell.length_a   1.000
_cell.length_b   1.000
_cell.length_c   1.000
_cell.angle_alpha   90.00
_cell.angle_beta   90.00
_cell.angle_gamma   90.00
#
_symmetry.space_group_name_H-M   'P 1'
#
loop_
_entity.id
_entity.type
_entity.pdbx_description
1 polymer ?
#
loop_
_entity_poly.entity_id
_entity_poly.type
_entity_poly.pdbx_seq_one_letter_code
_entity_poly.pdbx_strand_id
1 'polypeptide(L)'
;MAKKSIQIKTAPNSKESEMMVLGCSLTSVNSLNTAADNLDDTDFYYTEHKKIFKVLKEAYKKDRPADIHIVAEELKRLDILDDIGGVAYLTTLAQFAGTSAYIEEYVQ
;
A
#
# COMPACT_ATOMS: atom_id res chain seq x y z
N MET A 1 -26.17 16.45 -0.25
CA MET A 1 -24.73 16.20 -0.52
C MET A 1 -24.14 15.54 0.71
N ALA A 2 -24.25 14.21 0.81
CA ALA A 2 -23.80 13.47 1.99
C ALA A 2 -22.41 12.90 1.71
N LYS A 3 -21.41 13.45 2.40
CA LYS A 3 -20.03 12.94 2.46
C LYS A 3 -20.10 11.55 3.09
N LYS A 4 -20.09 10.49 2.27
CA LYS A 4 -20.14 9.09 2.74
C LYS A 4 -18.79 8.78 3.38
N SER A 5 -18.71 8.99 4.68
CA SER A 5 -17.60 8.54 5.52
C SER A 5 -17.50 7.02 5.39
N ILE A 6 -16.45 6.54 4.73
CA ILE A 6 -16.11 5.12 4.70
C ILE A 6 -15.68 4.75 6.12
N GLN A 7 -16.64 4.36 6.96
CA GLN A 7 -16.33 3.66 8.20
C GLN A 7 -15.90 2.24 7.83
N ILE A 8 -14.59 2.05 7.68
CA ILE A 8 -13.99 0.72 7.65
C ILE A 8 -14.18 0.13 9.05
N LYS A 9 -15.28 -0.60 9.22
CA LYS A 9 -15.54 -1.50 10.36
C LYS A 9 -14.75 -2.79 10.14
N THR A 10 -13.44 -2.74 10.31
CA THR A 10 -12.62 -3.93 10.60
C THR A 10 -11.74 -3.60 11.77
N ALA A 11 -11.95 -4.31 12.87
CA ALA A 11 -11.08 -4.23 14.04
C ALA A 11 -9.63 -4.62 13.65
N PRO A 12 -8.60 -3.96 14.21
CA PRO A 12 -7.61 -3.26 13.38
C PRO A 12 -6.22 -3.90 13.23
N ASN A 13 -6.00 -5.15 13.67
CA ASN A 13 -4.64 -5.71 13.81
C ASN A 13 -4.33 -6.87 12.85
N SER A 14 -4.92 -6.90 11.66
CA SER A 14 -4.72 -8.00 10.69
C SER A 14 -3.68 -7.61 9.64
N LYS A 15 -2.91 -8.60 9.19
CA LYS A 15 -2.04 -8.51 8.00
C LYS A 15 -2.77 -7.89 6.82
N GLU A 16 -4.06 -8.20 6.68
CA GLU A 16 -4.96 -7.67 5.65
C GLU A 16 -5.08 -6.15 5.68
N SER A 17 -5.14 -5.52 6.85
CA SER A 17 -5.23 -4.06 6.95
C SER A 17 -3.96 -3.39 6.43
N GLU A 18 -2.79 -3.94 6.78
CA GLU A 18 -1.52 -3.47 6.25
C GLU A 18 -1.43 -3.68 4.73
N MET A 19 -1.84 -4.86 4.26
CA MET A 19 -1.89 -5.17 2.82
C MET A 19 -2.80 -4.20 2.06
N MET A 20 -3.92 -3.80 2.68
CA MET A 20 -4.85 -2.81 2.12
C MET A 20 -4.19 -1.45 1.95
N VAL A 21 -3.55 -0.95 3.01
CA VAL A 21 -2.89 0.36 3.00
C VAL A 21 -1.79 0.39 1.94
N LEU A 22 -0.95 -0.65 1.90
CA LEU A 22 0.11 -0.76 0.91
C LEU A 22 -0.43 -0.87 -0.51
N GLY A 23 -1.43 -1.73 -0.72
CA GLY A 23 -2.06 -1.90 -2.03
C GLY A 23 -2.68 -0.61 -2.56
N CYS A 24 -3.40 0.13 -1.72
CA CYS A 24 -3.98 1.41 -2.09
C CYS A 24 -2.89 2.44 -2.37
N SER A 25 -1.81 2.45 -1.57
CA SER A 25 -0.68 3.37 -1.77
C SER A 25 0.11 3.07 -3.05
N LEU A 26 0.15 1.82 -3.51
CA LEU A 26 0.79 1.40 -4.76
C LEU A 26 -0.05 1.70 -6.01
N THR A 27 -1.36 1.88 -5.85
CA THR A 27 -2.31 2.03 -6.96
C THR A 27 -2.89 3.44 -7.08
N SER A 28 -2.87 4.23 -6.01
CA SER A 28 -3.46 5.57 -5.96
C SER A 28 -2.54 6.56 -5.26
N VAL A 29 -2.15 7.60 -5.98
CA VAL A 29 -1.36 8.72 -5.44
C VAL A 29 -2.08 9.40 -4.27
N ASN A 30 -3.39 9.54 -4.34
CA ASN A 30 -4.16 10.17 -3.25
C ASN A 30 -4.14 9.30 -1.97
N SER A 31 -4.21 7.98 -2.14
CA SER A 31 -4.10 7.04 -1.03
C SER A 31 -2.70 7.04 -0.43
N LEU A 32 -1.66 7.10 -1.27
CA LEU A 32 -0.28 7.24 -0.83
C LEU A 32 -0.09 8.52 -0.02
N ASN A 33 -0.52 9.67 -0.51
CA ASN A 33 -0.37 10.94 0.19
C ASN A 33 -1.06 10.89 1.57
N THR A 34 -2.29 10.39 1.59
CA THR A 34 -3.05 10.23 2.84
C THR A 34 -2.32 9.29 3.81
N ALA A 35 -1.82 8.15 3.34
CA ALA A 35 -1.10 7.20 4.19
C ALA A 35 0.23 7.78 4.69
N ALA A 36 1.01 8.43 3.82
CA ALA A 36 2.32 8.98 4.14
C ALA A 36 2.26 10.17 5.11
N ASP A 37 1.16 10.94 5.09
CA ASP A 37 0.90 12.04 6.03
C ASP A 37 0.50 11.55 7.43
N ASN A 38 -0.12 10.36 7.53
CA ASN A 38 -0.72 9.88 8.78
C ASN A 38 -0.01 8.69 9.44
N LEU A 39 0.86 7.98 8.70
CA LEU A 39 1.51 6.76 9.14
C LEU A 39 3.02 6.82 8.94
N ASP A 40 3.76 6.12 9.78
CA ASP A 40 5.19 5.82 9.67
C ASP A 40 5.43 4.34 9.38
N ASP A 41 6.61 4.00 8.85
CA ASP A 41 6.97 2.60 8.62
C ASP A 41 6.98 1.77 9.91
N THR A 42 7.16 2.42 11.06
CA THR A 42 7.10 1.77 12.37
C THR A 42 5.70 1.30 12.77
N ASP A 43 4.65 1.82 12.13
CA ASP A 43 3.25 1.46 12.41
C ASP A 43 2.85 0.11 11.82
N PHE A 44 3.64 -0.39 10.86
CA PHE A 44 3.44 -1.72 10.27
C PHE A 44 4.04 -2.77 11.19
N TYR A 45 3.41 -3.95 11.33
CA TYR A 45 3.96 -5.04 12.14
C TYR A 45 4.97 -5.87 11.33
N TYR A 46 4.61 -6.21 10.09
CA TYR A 46 5.36 -7.12 9.24
C TYR A 46 6.58 -6.44 8.63
N THR A 47 7.76 -7.07 8.74
CA THR A 47 9.02 -6.49 8.24
C THR A 47 8.97 -6.21 6.74
N GLU A 48 8.33 -7.08 5.96
CA GLU A 48 8.11 -6.86 4.53
C GLU A 48 7.32 -5.58 4.27
N HIS A 49 6.27 -5.33 5.04
CA HIS A 49 5.42 -4.15 4.92
C HIS A 49 6.13 -2.87 5.34
N LYS A 50 6.92 -2.93 6.42
CA LYS A 50 7.79 -1.80 6.86
C LYS A 50 8.70 -1.36 5.71
N LYS A 51 9.37 -2.31 5.06
CA LYS A 51 10.29 -2.04 3.95
C LYS A 51 9.58 -1.38 2.77
N ILE A 52 8.41 -1.90 2.38
CA ILE A 52 7.61 -1.36 1.27
C ILE A 52 7.13 0.06 1.60
N PHE A 53 6.54 0.26 2.78
CA PHE A 53 6.03 1.58 3.18
C PHE A 53 7.14 2.61 3.31
N LYS A 54 8.32 2.22 3.79
CA LYS A 54 9.48 3.10 3.84
C LYS A 54 9.86 3.63 2.45
N VAL A 55 9.89 2.77 1.43
CA VAL A 55 10.17 3.18 0.04
C VAL A 55 9.09 4.12 -0.48
N LEU A 56 7.81 3.80 -0.24
CA LEU A 56 6.67 4.63 -0.61
C LEU A 56 6.74 6.03 0.05
N LYS A 57 7.04 6.09 1.35
CA LYS A 57 7.16 7.34 2.10
C LYS A 57 8.35 8.17 1.66
N GLU A 58 9.47 7.54 1.30
CA GLU A 58 10.63 8.24 0.73
C GLU A 58 10.35 8.79 -0.67
N ALA A 59 9.56 8.08 -1.50
CA ALA A 59 9.09 8.61 -2.78
C ALA A 59 8.18 9.82 -2.58
N TYR A 60 7.23 9.74 -1.64
CA TYR A 60 6.36 10.84 -1.25
C TYR A 60 7.14 12.07 -0.78
N LYS A 61 8.11 11.91 0.13
CA LYS A 61 8.96 13.02 0.62
C LYS A 61 9.78 13.69 -0.49
N LYS A 62 10.09 12.96 -1.56
CA LYS A 62 10.85 13.46 -2.72
C LYS A 62 9.94 13.97 -3.84
N ASP A 63 8.64 14.01 -3.60
CA ASP A 63 7.60 14.37 -4.58
C ASP A 63 7.73 13.55 -5.88
N ARG A 64 8.08 12.26 -5.72
CA ARG A 64 8.23 11.31 -6.83
C ARG A 64 6.99 10.43 -6.94
N PRO A 65 6.57 10.09 -8.17
CA PRO A 65 5.53 9.09 -8.36
C PRO A 65 5.98 7.76 -7.75
N ALA A 66 5.05 7.07 -7.10
CA ALA A 66 5.26 5.72 -6.61
C ALA A 66 4.15 4.82 -7.16
N ASP A 67 4.55 3.85 -7.97
CA ASP A 67 3.72 2.77 -8.46
C ASP A 67 4.47 1.45 -8.27
N ILE A 68 3.81 0.34 -8.61
CA ILE A 68 4.38 -1.00 -8.48
C ILE A 68 5.75 -1.13 -9.15
N HIS A 69 5.92 -0.58 -10.36
CA HIS A 69 7.17 -0.70 -11.12
C HIS A 69 8.27 0.14 -10.48
N ILE A 70 7.98 1.40 -10.14
CA ILE A 70 8.96 2.31 -9.52
C ILE A 70 9.40 1.78 -8.15
N VAL A 71 8.45 1.29 -7.35
CA VAL A 71 8.73 0.72 -6.04
C VAL A 71 9.52 -0.58 -6.17
N ALA A 72 9.19 -1.45 -7.13
CA ALA A 72 9.95 -2.67 -7.40
C ALA A 72 11.40 -2.36 -7.79
N GLU A 73 11.62 -1.41 -8.69
CA GLU A 73 12.96 -1.00 -9.11
C GLU A 73 13.76 -0.39 -7.96
N GLU A 74 13.14 0.42 -7.11
CA GLU A 74 13.81 0.99 -5.94
C GLU A 74 14.15 -0.07 -4.90
N LEU A 75 13.25 -1.03 -4.62
CA LEU A 75 13.51 -2.16 -3.73
C LEU A 75 14.63 -3.06 -4.27
N LYS A 76 14.69 -3.25 -5.60
CA LYS A 76 15.76 -3.97 -6.27
C LYS A 76 17.09 -3.24 -6.17
N ARG A 77 17.10 -1.91 -6.37
CA ARG A 77 18.27 -1.05 -6.20
C ARG A 77 18.82 -1.08 -4.77
N LEU A 78 17.94 -1.28 -3.80
CA LEU A 78 18.28 -1.43 -2.38
C LEU A 78 18.63 -2.87 -1.97
N ASP A 79 18.58 -3.83 -2.89
CA ASP A 79 18.85 -5.26 -2.64
C ASP A 79 17.94 -5.91 -1.60
N ILE A 80 16.69 -5.42 -1.48
CA ILE A 80 15.68 -5.92 -0.53
C ILE A 80 14.39 -6.38 -1.20
N LEU A 81 14.36 -6.46 -2.53
CA LEU A 81 13.18 -6.91 -3.28
C LEU A 81 12.87 -8.40 -2.98
N ASP A 82 13.88 -9.25 -2.91
CA ASP A 82 13.68 -10.66 -2.63
C ASP A 82 13.23 -10.91 -1.17
N ASP A 83 13.68 -10.06 -0.24
CA ASP A 83 13.27 -10.11 1.18
C ASP A 83 11.77 -9.89 1.39
N ILE A 84 11.10 -9.18 0.47
CA ILE A 84 9.66 -8.92 0.56
C ILE A 84 8.84 -9.93 -0.24
N GLY A 85 9.45 -10.95 -0.85
CA GLY A 85 8.78 -11.92 -1.72
C GLY A 85 8.75 -11.52 -3.20
N GLY A 86 9.56 -10.54 -3.60
CA GLY A 86 9.74 -10.13 -4.99
C GLY A 86 8.58 -9.31 -5.57
N VAL A 87 8.62 -9.09 -6.88
CA VAL A 87 7.59 -8.33 -7.60
C VAL A 87 6.21 -8.95 -7.45
N ALA A 88 6.14 -10.29 -7.36
CA ALA A 88 4.89 -11.02 -7.17
C ALA A 88 4.14 -10.59 -5.91
N TYR A 89 4.85 -10.26 -4.83
CA TYR A 89 4.22 -9.80 -3.61
C TYR A 89 3.63 -8.39 -3.76
N LEU A 90 4.35 -7.47 -4.43
CA LEU A 90 3.83 -6.14 -4.74
C LEU A 90 2.57 -6.21 -5.62
N THR A 91 2.54 -7.12 -6.60
CA THR A 91 1.35 -7.39 -7.41
C THR A 91 0.19 -7.89 -6.55
N THR A 92 0.46 -8.78 -5.60
CA THR A 92 -0.55 -9.30 -4.66
C THR A 92 -1.15 -8.17 -3.83
N LEU A 93 -0.34 -7.25 -3.31
CA LEU A 93 -0.81 -6.07 -2.56
C LEU A 93 -1.72 -5.18 -3.42
N ALA A 94 -1.30 -4.89 -4.65
CA ALA A 94 -2.09 -4.08 -5.57
C ALA A 94 -3.44 -4.73 -5.91
N GLN A 95 -3.46 -6.05 -6.12
CA GLN A 95 -4.70 -6.81 -6.33
C GLN A 95 -5.60 -6.76 -5.09
N PHE A 96 -5.02 -6.84 -3.89
CA PHE A 96 -5.77 -6.80 -2.64
C PHE A 96 -6.55 -5.47 -2.47
N ALA A 97 -5.93 -4.34 -2.84
CA ALA A 97 -6.62 -3.05 -2.87
C ALA A 97 -7.74 -2.99 -3.91
N GLY A 98 -7.55 -3.64 -5.06
CA GLY A 98 -8.61 -3.82 -6.05
C GLY A 98 -9.79 -4.61 -5.49
N THR A 99 -9.53 -5.74 -4.83
CA THR A 99 -10.59 -6.65 -4.33
C THR A 99 -11.47 -6.07 -3.23
N SER A 100 -10.98 -5.11 -2.43
CA SER A 100 -11.80 -4.46 -1.40
C SER A 100 -12.69 -3.35 -1.93
N ALA A 101 -12.31 -2.73 -3.05
CA ALA A 101 -13.21 -1.90 -3.84
C ALA A 101 -14.20 -2.75 -4.67
N TYR A 102 -13.94 -4.05 -4.86
CA TYR A 102 -14.65 -4.93 -5.80
C TYR A 102 -15.65 -5.94 -5.20
N ILE A 103 -16.24 -5.66 -4.04
CA ILE A 103 -17.50 -6.35 -3.65
C ILE A 103 -18.75 -5.58 -4.12
N GLU A 104 -18.65 -4.27 -4.41
CA GLU A 104 -19.79 -3.52 -4.95
C GLU A 104 -19.85 -3.48 -6.49
N GLU A 105 -18.82 -3.92 -7.22
CA GLU A 105 -18.75 -3.70 -8.70
C GLU A 105 -18.58 -4.97 -9.56
N TYR A 106 -18.73 -6.19 -8.99
CA TYR A 106 -18.85 -7.42 -9.80
C TYR A 106 -20.28 -8.00 -9.86
N VAL A 107 -21.29 -7.28 -9.34
CA VAL A 107 -22.70 -7.63 -9.52
C VAL A 107 -23.53 -6.37 -9.79
N GLN A 108 -23.39 -5.80 -11.00
CA GLN A 108 -24.49 -5.45 -11.91
C GLN A 108 -24.00 -4.90 -13.24
#